data_AF-A0A9E5I7K4-F1
#
_entry.id   AF-A0A9E5I7K4-F1
#
_cell.length_a   1.000
_cell.length_b   1.000
_cell.length_c   1.000
_cell.angle_alpha   90.00
_cell.angle_beta   90.00
_cell.angle_gamma   90.00
#
_symmetry.space_group_name_H-M   'P 1'
#
loop_
_entity.id
_entity.type
_entity.pdbx_description
1 polymer ?
#
loop_
_entity_poly.entity_id
_entity_poly.type
_entity_poly.pdbx_seq_one_letter_code
_entity_poly.pdbx_strand_id
1 'polypeptide(L)'
;MLSHNRDTRLRRRQEAEEFRRIFQPLSIFFGALGLLLFLWTVMGVAEGQSLRRDLAGAGVTLMAIPVAVLVFRWSRGHFRKDLHR
;
A
#
# COMPACT_ATOMS: atom_id res chain seq x y z
N MET A 1 -17.30 2.21 -32.77
CA MET A 1 -15.96 2.49 -32.16
C MET A 1 -15.98 3.38 -30.91
N LEU A 2 -16.99 4.24 -30.69
CA LEU A 2 -17.07 5.11 -29.49
C LEU A 2 -17.47 4.39 -28.17
N SER A 3 -18.15 3.24 -28.23
CA SER A 3 -18.55 2.47 -27.03
C SER A 3 -17.35 1.86 -26.29
N HIS A 4 -16.39 1.32 -27.03
CA HIS A 4 -15.20 0.65 -26.47
C HIS A 4 -14.33 1.58 -25.61
N ASN A 5 -14.27 2.87 -25.96
CA ASN A 5 -13.57 3.89 -25.18
C ASN A 5 -14.34 4.34 -23.92
N ARG A 6 -15.67 4.24 -23.90
CA ARG A 6 -16.47 4.54 -22.70
C ARG A 6 -16.34 3.43 -21.66
N ASP A 7 -16.45 2.18 -22.09
CA ASP A 7 -16.38 1.02 -21.20
C ASP A 7 -14.99 0.90 -20.55
N THR A 8 -13.92 1.14 -21.30
CA THR A 8 -12.56 1.16 -20.75
C THR A 8 -12.32 2.31 -19.77
N ARG A 9 -12.92 3.48 -19.96
CA ARG A 9 -12.85 4.59 -18.99
C ARG A 9 -13.65 4.29 -17.71
N LEU A 10 -14.84 3.71 -17.84
CA LEU A 10 -15.67 3.31 -16.70
C LEU A 10 -15.00 2.20 -15.88
N ARG A 11 -14.43 1.20 -16.54
CA ARG A 11 -13.70 0.10 -15.90
C ARG A 11 -12.48 0.59 -15.12
N ARG A 12 -11.69 1.52 -15.68
CA ARG A 12 -10.58 2.17 -14.95
C ARG A 12 -11.05 2.97 -13.73
N ARG A 13 -12.23 3.59 -13.77
CA ARG A 13 -12.81 4.30 -12.62
C ARG A 13 -13.31 3.35 -11.53
N GLN A 14 -13.96 2.24 -11.91
CA GLN A 14 -14.39 1.22 -10.96
C GLN A 14 -13.19 0.55 -10.27
N GLU A 15 -12.17 0.17 -11.04
CA GLU A 15 -10.92 -0.36 -10.46
C GLU A 15 -10.27 0.64 -9.49
N ALA A 16 -10.30 1.93 -9.82
CA ALA A 16 -9.76 2.98 -8.97
C ALA A 16 -10.53 3.15 -7.66
N GLU A 17 -11.87 3.09 -7.69
CA GLU A 17 -12.73 3.16 -6.51
C GLU A 17 -12.61 1.93 -5.63
N GLU A 18 -12.60 0.75 -6.24
CA GLU A 18 -12.48 -0.53 -5.54
C GLU A 18 -11.11 -0.64 -4.84
N PHE A 19 -10.04 -0.21 -5.52
CA PHE A 19 -8.71 -0.08 -4.93
C PHE A 19 -8.71 0.88 -3.74
N ARG A 20 -9.37 2.04 -3.87
CA ARG A 20 -9.44 3.03 -2.80
C ARG A 20 -10.24 2.53 -1.59
N ARG A 21 -11.31 1.77 -1.84
CA ARG A 21 -12.22 1.26 -0.81
C ARG A 21 -11.62 0.09 -0.03
N ILE A 22 -10.85 -0.78 -0.68
CA ILE A 22 -10.36 -2.04 -0.09
C ILE A 22 -8.85 -1.97 0.17
N PHE A 23 -8.04 -1.70 -0.85
CA PHE A 23 -6.57 -1.76 -0.74
C PHE A 23 -5.99 -0.63 0.09
N GLN A 24 -6.55 0.58 0.00
CA GLN A 24 -6.04 1.72 0.75
C GLN A 24 -6.14 1.54 2.28
N PRO A 25 -7.31 1.23 2.89
CA PRO A 25 -7.39 1.02 4.34
C PRO A 25 -6.56 -0.19 4.79
N LEU A 26 -6.53 -1.26 3.99
CA LEU A 26 -5.74 -2.45 4.29
C LEU A 26 -4.24 -2.15 4.29
N SER A 27 -3.76 -1.34 3.35
CA SER A 27 -2.36 -0.92 3.28
C SER A 27 -1.92 -0.09 4.48
N ILE A 28 -2.79 0.79 4.99
CA ILE A 28 -2.54 1.60 6.18
C ILE A 28 -2.50 0.71 7.41
N PHE A 29 -3.44 -0.22 7.54
CA PHE A 29 -3.47 -1.18 8.64
C PHE A 29 -2.18 -2.00 8.71
N PHE A 30 -1.75 -2.60 7.60
CA PHE A 30 -0.49 -3.36 7.57
C PHE A 30 0.73 -2.49 7.78
N GLY A 31 0.75 -1.26 7.26
CA GLY A 31 1.83 -0.30 7.53
C GLY A 31 1.97 0.02 9.01
N ALA A 32 0.86 0.30 9.69
CA ALA A 32 0.82 0.57 11.13
C ALA A 32 1.24 -0.66 11.96
N LEU A 33 0.76 -1.85 11.58
CA LEU A 33 1.15 -3.11 12.21
C LEU A 33 2.66 -3.37 12.07
N GLY A 34 3.20 -3.16 10.86
CA GLY A 34 4.63 -3.27 10.60
C GLY A 34 5.46 -2.29 11.42
N LEU A 35 4.98 -1.05 11.58
CA LEU A 35 5.60 -0.03 12.44
C LEU A 35 5.64 -0.44 13.91
N LEU A 36 4.52 -0.89 14.45
CA LEU A 36 4.47 -1.36 15.84
C LEU A 36 5.42 -2.55 16.06
N LEU A 37 5.44 -3.51 15.14
CA LEU A 37 6.25 -4.72 15.25
C LEU A 37 7.76 -4.41 15.12
N PHE A 38 8.12 -3.47 14.25
CA PHE A 38 9.49 -2.97 14.14
C PHE A 38 9.92 -2.19 15.39
N LEU A 39 9.09 -1.28 15.90
CA LEU A 39 9.38 -0.54 17.13
C LEU A 39 9.55 -1.49 18.31
N TRP A 40 8.67 -2.49 18.44
CA TRP A 40 8.76 -3.52 19.48
C TRP A 40 10.08 -4.29 19.42
N THR A 41 10.49 -4.72 18.22
CA THR A 41 11.75 -5.45 18.05
C THR A 41 12.97 -4.58 18.34
N VAL A 42 12.97 -3.30 17.94
CA VAL A 42 14.05 -2.35 18.25
C VAL A 42 14.12 -2.05 19.75
N MET A 43 12.99 -1.87 20.43
CA MET A 43 12.94 -1.69 21.88
C MET A 43 13.50 -2.91 22.61
N GLY A 44 13.11 -4.13 22.21
CA GLY A 44 13.66 -5.35 22.80
C GLY A 44 15.19 -5.43 22.67
N VAL A 45 15.75 -4.99 21.53
CA VAL A 45 17.21 -4.91 21.37
C VAL A 45 17.84 -3.86 22.29
N ALA A 46 17.19 -2.70 22.47
CA ALA A 46 17.65 -1.67 23.40
C ALA A 46 17.64 -2.15 24.87
N GLU A 47 16.75 -3.10 25.20
CA GLU A 47 16.70 -3.78 26.51
C GLU A 47 17.69 -4.94 26.65
N GLY A 48 18.52 -5.20 25.63
CA GLY A 48 19.53 -6.26 25.64
C GLY A 48 19.02 -7.63 25.16
N GLN A 49 17.81 -7.72 24.61
CA GLN A 49 17.33 -8.94 23.96
C GLN A 49 18.04 -9.12 22.61
N SER A 50 18.21 -10.38 22.21
CA SER A 50 18.75 -10.68 20.87
C SER A 50 17.80 -10.18 19.77
N LEU A 51 18.37 -9.63 18.69
CA LEU A 51 17.57 -9.16 17.55
C LEU A 51 16.85 -10.35 16.91
N ARG A 52 15.54 -10.40 17.07
CA ARG A 52 14.65 -11.36 16.39
C ARG A 52 14.51 -10.97 14.92
N ARG A 53 15.50 -11.35 14.11
CA ARG A 53 15.60 -11.01 12.68
C ARG A 53 14.33 -11.33 11.90
N ASP A 54 13.66 -12.44 12.23
CA ASP A 54 12.39 -12.84 11.60
C ASP A 54 11.30 -11.80 11.82
N LEU A 55 11.17 -11.30 13.06
CA LEU A 55 10.20 -10.26 13.40
C LEU A 55 10.58 -8.92 12.78
N ALA A 56 11.85 -8.53 12.85
CA ALA A 56 12.31 -7.30 12.22
C ALA A 56 12.05 -7.33 10.69
N GLY A 57 12.33 -8.46 10.04
CA GLY A 57 12.04 -8.68 8.61
C GLY A 57 10.55 -8.64 8.30
N ALA A 58 9.71 -9.27 9.13
CA ALA A 58 8.26 -9.20 8.99
C ALA A 58 7.73 -7.76 9.12
N GLY A 59 8.24 -7.00 10.10
CA GLY A 59 7.89 -5.59 10.32
C GLY A 59 8.22 -4.73 9.09
N VAL A 60 9.44 -4.88 8.55
CA VAL A 60 9.87 -4.18 7.34
C VAL A 60 9.04 -4.59 6.12
N THR A 61 8.71 -5.88 5.97
CA THR A 61 7.88 -6.37 4.86
C THR A 61 6.48 -5.78 4.92
N LEU A 62 5.88 -5.71 6.11
CA LEU A 62 4.57 -5.09 6.32
C LEU A 62 4.58 -3.59 6.03
N MET A 63 5.65 -2.88 6.42
CA MET A 63 5.86 -1.48 6.05
C MET A 63 6.03 -1.26 4.54
N ALA A 64 6.54 -2.26 3.81
CA ALA A 64 6.71 -2.15 2.36
C ALA A 64 5.36 -2.19 1.60
N ILE A 65 4.30 -2.74 2.19
CA ILE A 65 2.96 -2.83 1.58
C ILE A 65 2.40 -1.45 1.18
N PRO A 66 2.31 -0.44 2.08
CA PRO A 66 1.85 0.90 1.68
C PRO A 66 2.75 1.56 0.63
N VAL A 67 4.06 1.29 0.66
CA VAL A 67 5.00 1.78 -0.37
C VAL A 67 4.70 1.13 -1.73
N ALA A 68 4.50 -0.19 -1.77
CA ALA A 68 4.13 -0.92 -2.97
C ALA A 68 2.78 -0.43 -3.53
N VAL A 69 1.81 -0.16 -2.65
CA VAL A 69 0.51 0.43 -3.01
C VAL A 69 0.68 1.83 -3.60
N LEU A 70 1.57 2.66 -3.06
CA LEU A 70 1.91 3.97 -3.64
C LEU A 70 2.54 3.85 -5.02
N VAL A 71 3.49 2.92 -5.21
CA VAL A 71 4.13 2.65 -6.51
C VAL A 71 3.10 2.13 -7.51
N PHE A 72 2.22 1.22 -7.10
CA PHE A 72 1.13 0.74 -7.94
C PHE A 72 0.22 1.90 -8.36
N ARG A 73 -0.18 2.75 -7.41
CA ARG A 73 -1.00 3.94 -7.67
C ARG A 73 -0.31 4.91 -8.65
N TRP A 74 1.00 5.08 -8.52
CA TRP A 74 1.79 5.87 -9.47
C TRP A 74 1.78 5.24 -10.87
N SER A 75 2.09 3.95 -10.99
CA SER A 75 2.19 3.24 -12.27
C SER A 75 0.89 3.23 -13.06
N ARG A 76 -0.26 3.15 -12.38
CA ARG A 76 -1.59 3.18 -13.02
C ARG A 76 -2.03 4.59 -13.43
N GLY A 77 -1.21 5.61 -13.17
CA GLY A 77 -1.50 6.97 -13.59
C GLY A 77 -2.70 7.59 -12.86
N HIS A 78 -3.01 7.14 -11.63
CA HIS A 78 -4.01 7.81 -10.78
C HIS A 78 -3.67 9.29 -10.49
N PHE A 79 -2.41 9.69 -10.71
CA PHE A 79 -1.96 11.08 -10.63
C PHE A 79 -2.12 11.86 -11.95
N ARG A 80 -2.48 11.22 -13.07
CA ARG A 80 -2.72 11.92 -14.34
C ARG A 80 -4.07 12.63 -14.25
N LYS A 81 -4.02 13.96 -14.19
CA LYS A 81 -5.17 14.88 -14.17
C LYS A 81 -6.00 14.90 -15.48
N ASP A 82 -5.65 14.08 -16.48
CA ASP A 82 -6.27 14.07 -17.81
C ASP A 82 -7.65 13.38 -17.88
N LEU A 83 -8.28 13.07 -16.74
CA LEU A 83 -9.67 12.59 -16.68
C LEU A 83 -10.68 13.62 -16.13
N HIS A 84 -10.26 14.87 -15.97
CA HIS A 84 -11.10 16.02 -15.57
C HIS A 84 -11.25 17.11 -16.65
N ARG A 85 -10.92 16.81 -17.91
CA ARG A 85 -11.38 17.58 -19.07
C ARG A 85 -12.18 16.69 -20.02
#